data_AF-A0A7X7MYD0-F1
#
_entry.id   AF-A0A7X7MYD0-F1
#
_cell.length_a   1.000
_cell.length_b   1.000
_cell.length_c   1.000
_cell.angle_alpha   90.00
_cell.angle_beta   90.00
_cell.angle_gamma   90.00
#
_symmetry.space_group_name_H-M   'P 1'
#
loop_
_entity.id
_entity.type
_entity.pdbx_description
1 polymer ?
#
loop_
_entity_poly.entity_id
_entity_poly.type
_entity_poly.pdbx_seq_one_letter_code
_entity_poly.pdbx_strand_id
1 'polypeptide(L)'
;MDSLIAVANKPPVIIIKDSIVYRDTIIYIIKKVPDPIIVTPETNIYRDSIYNDSIRVWTELHVDGTVQWWDQWYQPIIHYRTITEKVNVPYPVIEKVPYCGNALYLSGLAGAMGKDFAIGIGADFVTKNRLYGIQYNRIGDANVIQGKLGLKIKFKK
;
A
#
# COMPACT_ATOMS: atom_id res chain seq x y z
N MET A 1 -2.16 33.74 3.78
CA MET A 1 -3.28 33.14 3.02
C MET A 1 -2.77 32.26 1.88
N ASP A 2 -1.52 32.44 1.42
CA ASP A 2 -0.96 31.72 0.28
C ASP A 2 -0.51 30.27 0.54
N SER A 3 -0.17 29.88 1.77
CA SER A 3 0.39 28.53 2.01
C SER A 3 -0.65 27.40 1.93
N LEU A 4 -1.94 27.69 2.14
CA LEU A 4 -3.01 26.69 2.08
C LEU A 4 -3.48 26.44 0.64
N ILE A 5 -3.48 27.47 -0.21
CA ILE A 5 -3.80 27.35 -1.65
C ILE A 5 -2.73 26.49 -2.35
N ALA A 6 -1.47 26.61 -1.94
CA ALA A 6 -0.37 25.80 -2.47
C ALA A 6 -0.48 24.30 -2.11
N VAL A 7 -1.20 23.93 -1.05
CA VAL A 7 -1.43 22.52 -0.67
C VAL A 7 -2.58 21.90 -1.48
N ALA A 8 -3.58 22.71 -1.85
CA ALA A 8 -4.77 22.24 -2.57
C ALA A 8 -4.52 21.83 -4.03
N ASN A 9 -3.45 22.32 -4.66
CA ASN A 9 -3.16 22.09 -6.09
C ASN A 9 -2.00 21.10 -6.32
N LYS A 10 -1.59 20.30 -5.33
CA LYS A 10 -0.54 19.32 -5.57
C LYS A 10 -1.05 18.22 -6.51
N PRO A 11 -0.29 17.85 -7.55
CA PRO A 11 -0.66 16.72 -8.39
C PRO A 11 -0.78 15.45 -7.53
N PRO A 12 -1.66 14.51 -7.91
CA PRO A 12 -1.84 13.27 -7.15
C PRO A 12 -0.50 12.55 -7.00
N VAL A 13 -0.22 12.05 -5.79
CA VAL A 13 0.97 11.24 -5.53
C VAL A 13 0.71 9.85 -6.13
N ILE A 14 1.48 9.50 -7.16
CA ILE A 14 1.43 8.17 -7.80
C ILE A 14 2.34 7.25 -7.00
N ILE A 15 1.78 6.21 -6.38
CA ILE A 15 2.57 5.15 -5.74
C ILE A 15 2.75 4.03 -6.76
N ILE A 16 4.00 3.75 -7.14
CA ILE A 16 4.35 2.62 -7.99
C ILE A 16 4.65 1.42 -7.08
N LYS A 17 3.90 0.32 -7.24
CA LYS A 17 4.18 -0.95 -6.55
C LYS A 17 4.67 -1.98 -7.58
N ASP A 18 5.86 -2.49 -7.36
CA ASP A 18 6.37 -3.64 -8.11
C ASP A 18 5.97 -4.93 -7.40
N SER A 19 5.42 -5.89 -8.14
CA SER A 19 5.00 -7.17 -7.60
C SER A 19 5.58 -8.33 -8.41
N ILE A 20 6.02 -9.36 -7.70
CA ILE A 20 6.45 -10.63 -8.30
C ILE A 20 5.22 -11.54 -8.32
N VAL A 21 4.85 -12.03 -9.50
CA VAL A 21 3.70 -12.93 -9.65
C VAL A 21 4.22 -14.34 -9.92
N TYR A 22 3.93 -15.27 -9.01
CA TYR A 22 4.14 -16.70 -9.23
C TYR A 22 2.87 -17.27 -9.89
N ARG A 23 3.03 -18.05 -10.97
CA ARG A 23 1.91 -18.77 -11.60
C ARG A 23 1.81 -20.16 -10.99
N ASP A 24 0.76 -20.42 -10.21
CA ASP A 24 0.46 -21.74 -9.65
C ASP A 24 -0.29 -22.62 -10.67
N THR A 25 0.26 -22.80 -11.86
CA THR A 25 -0.39 -23.57 -12.93
C THR A 25 0.38 -24.87 -13.18
N ILE A 26 -0.29 -26.01 -12.99
CA ILE A 26 0.24 -27.34 -13.36
C ILE A 26 0.02 -27.52 -14.86
N ILE A 27 1.11 -27.64 -15.61
CA ILE A 27 1.08 -27.81 -17.07
C ILE A 27 1.40 -29.28 -17.40
N TYR A 28 0.40 -30.00 -17.91
CA TYR A 28 0.60 -31.35 -18.45
C TYR A 28 1.02 -31.26 -19.91
N ILE A 29 2.25 -31.63 -20.22
CA ILE A 29 2.73 -31.72 -21.60
C ILE A 29 2.90 -33.19 -21.95
N ILE A 30 2.05 -33.69 -22.84
CA ILE A 30 2.19 -35.05 -23.38
C ILE A 30 3.25 -34.97 -24.50
N LYS A 31 4.44 -35.52 -24.23
CA LYS A 31 5.52 -35.64 -25.22
C LYS A 31 5.71 -37.10 -25.60
N LYS A 32 6.16 -37.35 -26.83
CA LYS A 32 6.67 -38.68 -27.22
C LYS A 32 7.87 -38.99 -26.32
N VAL A 33 8.00 -40.25 -25.91
CA VAL A 33 9.20 -40.74 -25.20
C VAL A 33 10.43 -40.45 -26.06
N PRO A 34 11.51 -39.87 -25.49
CA PRO A 34 12.72 -39.59 -26.24
C PRO A 34 13.36 -40.88 -26.74
N ASP A 35 13.95 -40.82 -27.93
CA ASP A 35 14.70 -41.95 -28.48
C ASP A 35 16.00 -42.14 -27.66
N PRO A 36 16.41 -43.38 -27.36
CA PRO A 36 17.57 -43.65 -26.52
C PRO A 36 18.89 -43.29 -27.22
N ILE A 37 19.81 -42.70 -26.47
CA ILE A 37 21.20 -42.51 -26.87
C ILE A 37 22.01 -43.69 -26.32
N ILE A 38 22.46 -44.58 -27.19
CA ILE A 38 23.25 -45.75 -26.82
C ILE A 38 24.68 -45.28 -26.53
N VAL A 39 25.13 -45.40 -25.28
CA VAL A 39 26.49 -44.99 -24.86
C VAL A 39 27.40 -46.21 -24.75
N THR A 40 26.88 -47.31 -24.23
CA THR A 40 27.51 -48.63 -24.23
C THR A 40 26.49 -49.66 -24.71
N PRO A 41 26.90 -50.90 -25.03
CA PRO A 41 25.95 -51.96 -25.40
C PRO A 41 24.89 -52.25 -24.33
N GLU A 42 25.16 -51.89 -23.08
CA GLU A 42 24.32 -52.16 -21.91
C GLU A 42 23.60 -50.91 -21.41
N THR A 43 24.18 -49.71 -21.62
CA THR A 43 23.66 -48.45 -21.07
C THR A 43 23.08 -47.53 -22.15
N ASN A 44 21.80 -47.22 -21.96
CA ASN A 44 21.05 -46.23 -22.72
C ASN A 44 20.85 -44.95 -21.90
N ILE A 45 21.01 -43.80 -22.54
CA ILE A 45 20.69 -42.49 -21.95
C ILE A 45 19.43 -41.94 -22.59
N TYR A 46 18.48 -41.52 -21.76
CA TYR A 46 17.28 -40.80 -22.18
C TYR A 46 17.38 -39.35 -21.73
N ARG A 47 17.26 -38.41 -22.68
CA ARG A 47 17.27 -36.98 -22.40
C ARG A 47 15.94 -36.39 -22.79
N ASP A 48 15.33 -35.63 -21.88
CA ASP A 48 14.17 -34.81 -22.20
C ASP A 48 14.28 -33.43 -21.55
N SER A 49 13.51 -32.48 -22.09
CA SER A 49 13.39 -31.15 -21.54
C SER A 49 11.98 -30.62 -21.71
N ILE A 50 11.50 -29.89 -20.71
CA ILE A 50 10.26 -29.13 -20.76
C ILE A 50 10.64 -27.67 -20.62
N TYR A 51 10.32 -26.86 -21.64
CA TYR A 51 10.50 -25.42 -21.61
C TYR A 51 9.20 -24.74 -21.97
N ASN A 52 8.82 -23.73 -21.19
CA ASN A 52 7.76 -22.79 -21.53
C ASN A 52 8.10 -21.42 -20.95
N ASP A 53 7.15 -20.50 -21.01
CA ASP A 53 7.35 -19.13 -20.54
C ASP A 53 7.63 -19.05 -19.03
N SER A 54 7.30 -20.07 -18.23
CA SER A 54 7.39 -20.05 -16.76
C SER A 54 8.43 -21.00 -16.18
N ILE A 55 8.74 -22.12 -16.85
CA ILE A 55 9.66 -23.15 -16.34
C ILE A 55 10.61 -23.64 -17.42
N ARG A 56 11.81 -24.03 -17.00
CA ARG A 56 12.71 -24.90 -17.76
C ARG A 56 13.15 -26.05 -16.88
N VAL A 57 12.87 -27.26 -17.34
CA VAL A 57 13.26 -28.51 -16.69
C VAL A 57 14.04 -29.32 -17.70
N TRP A 58 15.18 -29.85 -17.29
CA TRP A 58 15.93 -30.83 -18.06
C TRP A 58 16.06 -32.10 -17.24
N THR A 59 15.99 -33.24 -17.90
CA THR A 59 16.17 -34.53 -17.23
C THR A 59 17.03 -35.45 -18.08
N GLU A 60 17.89 -36.18 -17.39
CA GLU A 60 18.73 -37.21 -17.97
C GLU A 60 18.58 -38.49 -17.14
N LEU A 61 18.22 -39.59 -17.79
CA LEU A 61 18.11 -40.90 -17.17
C LEU A 61 19.12 -41.85 -17.82
N HIS A 62 19.86 -42.58 -16.98
CA HIS A 62 20.76 -43.66 -17.41
C HIS A 62 20.10 -44.98 -17.07
N VAL A 63 19.95 -45.83 -18.08
CA VAL A 63 19.18 -47.08 -17.99
C VAL A 63 20.01 -48.23 -18.51
N ASP A 64 20.18 -49.25 -17.68
CA ASP A 64 20.81 -50.53 -18.00
C ASP A 64 19.95 -51.64 -17.40
N GLY A 65 18.90 -52.02 -18.12
CA GLY A 65 17.80 -52.88 -17.64
C GLY A 65 16.91 -52.24 -16.56
N THR A 66 17.48 -51.42 -15.70
CA THR A 66 16.85 -50.60 -14.65
C THR A 66 17.40 -49.18 -14.67
N VAL A 67 16.66 -48.22 -14.10
CA VAL A 67 17.17 -46.84 -13.93
C VAL A 67 18.32 -46.86 -12.93
N GLN A 68 19.53 -46.57 -13.42
CA GLN A 68 20.75 -46.51 -12.60
C GLN A 68 20.92 -45.11 -12.00
N TRP A 69 20.66 -44.09 -12.82
CA TRP A 69 20.91 -42.71 -12.47
C TRP A 69 19.84 -41.80 -13.07
N TRP A 70 19.41 -40.80 -12.29
CA TRP A 70 18.44 -39.81 -12.72
C TRP A 70 18.88 -38.42 -12.27
N ASP A 71 19.27 -37.61 -13.25
CA ASP A 71 19.51 -36.18 -13.04
C ASP A 71 18.33 -35.35 -13.51
N GLN A 72 18.00 -34.34 -12.70
CA GLN A 72 17.01 -33.34 -13.06
C GLN A 72 17.52 -31.95 -12.69
N TRP A 73 17.47 -31.04 -13.67
CA TRP A 73 17.80 -29.64 -13.49
C TRP A 73 16.55 -28.79 -13.64
N TYR A 74 16.35 -27.85 -12.71
CA TYR A 74 15.20 -26.95 -12.68
C TYR A 74 15.63 -25.49 -12.67
N GLN A 75 15.07 -24.72 -13.58
CA GLN A 75 15.24 -23.27 -13.66
C GLN A 75 13.87 -22.58 -13.78
N PRO A 76 13.39 -21.88 -12.74
CA PRO A 76 12.18 -21.06 -12.82
C PRO A 76 12.43 -19.78 -13.64
N ILE A 77 11.44 -19.35 -14.41
CA ILE A 77 11.46 -18.05 -15.10
C ILE A 77 10.56 -17.08 -14.32
N ILE A 78 11.16 -16.06 -13.72
CA ILE A 78 10.46 -15.05 -12.92
C ILE A 78 9.93 -13.95 -13.83
N HIS A 79 8.62 -13.69 -13.75
CA HIS A 79 7.97 -12.57 -14.44
C HIS A 79 7.72 -11.42 -13.48
N TYR A 80 8.26 -10.24 -13.80
CA TYR A 80 7.98 -9.01 -13.07
C TYR A 80 6.76 -8.32 -13.68
N ARG A 81 5.80 -7.92 -12.83
CA ARG A 81 4.66 -7.12 -13.24
C ARG A 81 4.59 -5.85 -12.40
N THR A 82 4.68 -4.70 -13.07
CA THR A 82 4.41 -3.40 -12.46
C THR A 82 2.91 -3.14 -12.46
N ILE A 83 2.34 -2.86 -11.28
CA ILE A 83 0.93 -2.50 -11.13
C ILE A 83 0.87 -1.04 -10.69
N THR A 84 0.29 -0.19 -11.52
CA THR A 84 0.10 1.23 -11.20
C THR A 84 -1.26 1.43 -10.54
N GLU A 85 -1.27 1.73 -9.24
CA GLU A 85 -2.49 2.00 -8.48
C GLU A 85 -2.67 3.52 -8.31
N LYS A 86 -3.80 4.05 -8.79
CA LYS A 86 -4.16 5.46 -8.62
C LYS A 86 -4.99 5.61 -7.34
N VAL A 87 -4.41 6.20 -6.30
CA VAL A 87 -5.13 6.52 -5.06
C VAL A 87 -5.63 7.96 -5.13
N ASN A 88 -6.95 8.15 -4.98
CA ASN A 88 -7.54 9.48 -4.90
C ASN A 88 -7.41 9.99 -3.46
N VAL A 89 -6.67 11.07 -3.25
CA VAL A 89 -6.49 11.67 -1.92
C VAL A 89 -7.60 12.72 -1.72
N PRO A 90 -8.50 12.57 -0.73
CA PRO A 90 -9.54 13.56 -0.49
C PRO A 90 -8.90 14.89 -0.05
N TYR A 91 -9.21 15.97 -0.75
CA TYR A 91 -8.78 17.32 -0.37
C TYR A 91 -9.79 17.93 0.61
N PRO A 92 -9.33 18.63 1.67
CA PRO A 92 -10.23 19.38 2.54
C PRO A 92 -10.86 20.54 1.77
N VAL A 93 -12.18 20.54 1.67
CA VAL A 93 -12.95 21.67 1.12
C VAL A 93 -13.01 22.75 2.19
N ILE A 94 -12.45 23.94 1.90
CA ILE A 94 -12.55 25.09 2.79
C ILE A 94 -13.93 25.72 2.58
N GLU A 95 -14.91 25.32 3.39
CA GLU A 95 -16.18 26.04 3.47
C GLU A 95 -15.98 27.40 4.14
N LYS A 96 -16.33 28.48 3.44
CA LYS A 96 -16.37 29.82 4.03
C LYS A 96 -17.61 29.93 4.88
N VAL A 97 -17.48 29.63 6.18
CA VAL A 97 -18.55 29.88 7.15
C VAL A 97 -18.80 31.40 7.19
N PRO A 98 -20.05 31.87 7.01
CA PRO A 98 -20.35 33.30 7.05
C PRO A 98 -19.94 33.90 8.39
N TYR A 99 -19.10 34.94 8.35
CA TYR A 99 -18.61 35.63 9.53
C TYR A 99 -19.68 36.61 10.05
N CYS A 100 -20.40 36.21 11.10
CA CYS A 100 -21.25 37.12 11.88
C CYS A 100 -20.40 37.75 12.99
N GLY A 101 -20.47 39.08 13.15
CA GLY A 101 -19.53 39.83 14.00
C GLY A 101 -19.41 39.37 15.47
N ASN A 102 -20.47 38.76 16.01
CA ASN A 102 -20.44 37.94 17.22
C ASN A 102 -21.10 36.60 16.87
N ALA A 103 -20.41 35.49 17.10
CA ALA A 103 -20.93 34.17 16.76
C ALA A 103 -20.47 33.11 17.77
N LEU A 104 -21.36 32.16 18.03
CA LEU A 104 -21.04 30.95 18.78
C LEU A 104 -20.72 29.83 17.78
N TYR A 105 -19.54 29.25 17.91
CA TYR A 105 -19.09 28.12 17.11
C TYR A 105 -19.10 26.87 17.96
N LEU A 106 -19.75 25.82 17.45
CA LEU A 106 -19.64 24.48 18.02
C LEU A 106 -18.61 23.71 17.21
N SER A 107 -17.72 23.01 17.89
CA SER A 107 -16.68 22.19 17.29
C SER A 107 -16.71 20.78 17.86
N GLY A 108 -16.46 19.80 17.00
CA GLY A 108 -16.21 18.42 17.38
C GLY A 108 -14.78 18.05 17.00
N LEU A 109 -14.14 17.24 17.83
CA LEU A 109 -12.84 16.64 17.57
C LEU A 109 -13.01 15.13 17.65
N ALA A 110 -12.54 14.41 16.64
CA ALA A 110 -12.42 12.97 16.65
C ALA A 110 -11.16 12.59 15.87
N GLY A 111 -10.24 11.87 16.49
CA GLY A 111 -9.00 11.48 15.81
C GLY A 111 -8.03 10.70 16.70
N ALA A 112 -7.11 9.99 16.06
CA ALA A 112 -6.05 9.28 16.77
C ALA A 112 -4.98 10.27 17.28
N MET A 113 -4.58 10.12 18.55
CA MET A 113 -3.49 10.81 19.21
C MET A 113 -2.46 9.77 19.68
N GLY A 114 -1.49 9.46 18.83
CA GLY A 114 -0.50 8.42 19.13
C GLY A 114 -1.15 7.04 19.19
N LYS A 115 -1.09 6.39 20.37
CA LYS A 115 -1.75 5.09 20.61
C LYS A 115 -3.22 5.23 21.04
N ASP A 116 -3.64 6.42 21.44
CA ASP A 116 -4.97 6.66 22.00
C ASP A 116 -5.90 7.33 20.98
N PHE A 117 -7.21 7.23 21.20
CA PHE A 117 -8.21 7.94 20.41
C PHE A 117 -8.76 9.12 21.22
N ALA A 118 -8.84 10.29 20.58
CA ALA A 118 -9.36 11.52 21.18
C ALA A 118 -10.73 11.83 20.60
N ILE A 119 -11.71 12.06 21.48
CA ILE A 119 -13.05 12.56 21.14
C ILE A 119 -13.33 13.77 22.00
N GLY A 120 -13.79 14.85 21.39
CA GLY A 120 -14.09 16.07 22.13
C GLY A 120 -15.15 16.93 21.48
N ILE A 121 -15.71 17.81 22.29
CA ILE A 121 -16.66 18.83 21.88
C ILE A 121 -16.25 20.17 22.50
N GLY A 122 -16.47 21.25 21.78
CA GLY A 122 -16.14 22.59 22.22
C GLY A 122 -17.14 23.63 21.76
N ALA A 123 -17.22 24.71 22.52
CA ALA A 123 -18.01 25.89 22.21
C ALA A 123 -17.13 27.13 22.32
N ASP A 124 -17.02 27.86 21.22
CA ASP A 124 -16.19 29.06 21.10
C ASP A 124 -17.08 30.27 20.76
N PHE A 125 -17.14 31.25 21.65
CA PHE A 125 -17.79 32.53 21.40
C PHE A 125 -16.77 33.55 20.87
N VAL A 126 -16.93 33.91 19.61
CA VAL A 126 -16.02 34.82 18.89
C VAL A 126 -16.73 36.15 18.68
N THR A 127 -16.05 37.23 19.08
CA THR A 127 -16.45 38.61 18.81
C THR A 127 -15.44 39.24 17.85
N LYS A 128 -15.68 40.49 17.41
CA LYS A 128 -14.75 41.22 16.52
C LYS A 128 -13.28 41.26 17.01
N ASN A 129 -13.05 41.27 18.33
CA ASN A 129 -11.73 41.47 18.93
C ASN A 129 -11.34 40.43 20.00
N ARG A 130 -12.26 39.56 20.41
CA ARG A 130 -12.05 38.61 21.51
C ARG A 130 -12.63 37.24 21.19
N LEU A 131 -12.00 36.20 21.70
CA LEU A 131 -12.47 34.82 21.65
C LEU A 131 -12.49 34.26 23.07
N TYR A 132 -13.60 33.63 23.43
CA TYR A 132 -13.77 32.88 24.68
C TYR A 132 -14.23 31.49 24.30
N GLY A 133 -13.60 30.46 24.84
CA GLY A 133 -13.96 29.10 24.48
C GLY A 133 -13.79 28.11 25.61
N ILE A 134 -14.55 27.02 25.54
CA ILE A 134 -14.35 25.87 26.39
C ILE A 134 -14.39 24.62 25.52
N GLN A 135 -13.54 23.66 25.84
CA GLN A 135 -13.47 22.38 25.14
C GLN A 135 -13.28 21.25 26.14
N TYR A 136 -14.09 20.20 25.98
CA TYR A 136 -13.93 18.94 26.67
C TYR A 136 -13.39 17.92 25.69
N ASN A 137 -12.30 17.24 26.06
CA ASN A 137 -11.72 16.16 25.29
C ASN A 137 -11.53 14.94 26.18
N ARG A 138 -11.98 13.77 25.71
CA ARG A 138 -11.57 12.48 26.23
C ARG A 138 -10.45 11.95 25.34
N ILE A 139 -9.29 11.64 25.92
CA ILE A 139 -8.11 11.14 25.22
C ILE A 139 -7.75 9.81 25.89
N GLY A 140 -8.08 8.69 25.23
CA GLY A 140 -8.04 7.38 25.88
C GLY A 140 -8.93 7.35 27.14
N ASP A 141 -8.32 7.10 28.30
CA ASP A 141 -8.99 7.08 29.60
C ASP A 141 -8.93 8.41 30.37
N ALA A 142 -8.22 9.42 29.83
CA ALA A 142 -8.09 10.73 30.45
C ALA A 142 -9.19 11.70 29.98
N ASN A 143 -9.72 12.50 30.91
CA ASN A 143 -10.66 13.59 30.61
C ASN A 143 -9.94 14.93 30.79
N VAL A 144 -9.97 15.77 29.76
CA VAL A 144 -9.27 17.05 29.69
C VAL A 144 -10.27 18.16 29.40
N ILE A 145 -10.30 19.17 30.26
CA ILE A 145 -11.07 20.41 30.05
C ILE A 145 -10.10 21.54 29.74
N GLN A 146 -10.37 22.27 28.66
CA GLN A 146 -9.53 23.36 28.17
C GLN A 146 -10.36 24.64 28.07
N GLY A 147 -9.88 25.72 28.69
CA GLY A 147 -10.37 27.06 28.47
C GLY A 147 -9.55 27.76 27.38
N LYS A 148 -10.20 28.49 26.49
CA LYS A 148 -9.57 29.26 25.42
C LYS A 148 -9.84 30.75 25.62
N LEU A 149 -8.79 31.55 25.51
CA LEU A 149 -8.87 33.02 25.53
C LEU A 149 -8.03 33.57 24.38
N GLY A 150 -8.65 34.37 23.51
CA GLY A 150 -7.99 34.98 22.37
C GLY A 150 -8.24 36.49 22.31
N LEU A 151 -7.20 37.25 21.96
CA LEU A 151 -7.27 38.70 21.76
C LEU A 151 -6.71 39.05 20.39
N LYS A 152 -7.46 39.86 19.63
CA LYS A 152 -7.01 40.37 18.34
C LYS A 152 -6.10 41.59 18.55
N ILE A 153 -4.80 41.42 18.36
CA ILE A 153 -3.84 42.53 18.37
C ILE A 153 -3.70 43.06 16.95
N LYS A 154 -3.94 44.38 16.76
CA LYS A 154 -3.67 45.08 15.51
C LYS A 154 -2.39 45.90 15.69
N PHE A 155 -1.36 45.59 14.92
CA PHE A 155 -0.20 46.46 14.81
C PHE A 155 -0.54 47.59 13.84
N LYS A 156 -0.40 48.85 14.30
CA LYS A 156 -0.38 50.00 13.38
C LYS A 156 0.90 49.89 12.55
N LYS A 157 0.73 49.96 11.22
CA LYS A 157 1.83 50.11 10.28
C LYS A 157 2.31 51.55 10.30
#